data_AF-A0A4U1EGE8-F1
#
_entry.id   AF-A0A4U1EGE8-F1
#
_cell.length_a   1.000
_cell.length_b   1.000
_cell.length_c   1.000
_cell.angle_alpha   90.00
_cell.angle_beta   90.00
_cell.angle_gamma   90.00
#
_symmetry.space_group_name_H-M   'P 1'
#
loop_
_entity.id
_entity.type
_entity.pdbx_description
1 polymer ?
#
loop_
_entity_poly.entity_id
_entity_poly.type
_entity_poly.pdbx_seq_one_letter_code
_entity_poly.pdbx_strand_id
1 'polypeptide(L)'
;CIASGTKVALFNRLRSQTVSTRYLHVEGVDDDESEGEEFTVRDGYIHYGQTVKLVCSVTGMALPRLATPCPKEPNKEMINDGASWTIISTDKAEYTFYEGMGPVLAPVTPVPVVESLQLNGGGDVAMLELTGQNFTPNLRVWFGDVEAETMYRCGESMLCVVPDISAFREGWRWVRQPVQVPVTLVRNDGIIYSTSLTFTYTPEPGPRPHCSAAGAVLQASSSQVPPNESNTNSEGSYTNVSTNSTNVTSSTATVVS
;
A
#
# COMPACT_ATOMS: atom_id res chain seq x y z
N CYS A 1 -13.63 -22.11 -4.10
CA CYS A 1 -14.43 -21.56 -2.98
C CYS A 1 -14.25 -20.04 -2.97
N ILE A 2 -15.12 -19.30 -2.29
CA ILE A 2 -15.01 -17.85 -2.11
C ILE A 2 -15.02 -17.61 -0.60
N ALA A 3 -13.96 -16.98 -0.08
CA ALA A 3 -13.89 -16.64 1.34
C ALA A 3 -14.62 -15.32 1.60
N SER A 4 -15.27 -15.20 2.76
CA SER A 4 -15.83 -13.95 3.23
C SER A 4 -14.74 -12.87 3.31
N GLY A 5 -15.07 -11.64 2.95
CA GLY A 5 -14.14 -10.51 2.87
C GLY A 5 -13.30 -10.45 1.60
N THR A 6 -13.41 -11.43 0.69
CA THR A 6 -12.70 -11.39 -0.60
C THR A 6 -13.49 -10.66 -1.69
N LYS A 7 -12.77 -10.20 -2.72
CA LYS A 7 -13.34 -9.46 -3.85
C LYS A 7 -13.84 -10.42 -4.94
N VAL A 8 -14.98 -10.07 -5.54
CA VAL A 8 -15.56 -10.78 -6.68
C VAL A 8 -16.03 -9.80 -7.75
N ALA A 9 -16.14 -10.32 -8.97
CA ALA A 9 -16.95 -9.74 -10.01
C ALA A 9 -18.23 -10.57 -10.20
N LEU A 10 -19.33 -9.87 -10.49
CA LEU A 10 -20.60 -10.46 -10.87
C LEU A 10 -20.92 -10.05 -12.29
N PHE A 11 -21.28 -11.02 -13.13
CA PHE A 11 -21.72 -10.72 -14.50
C PHE A 11 -22.89 -11.60 -14.92
N ASN A 12 -23.75 -11.04 -15.76
CA ASN A 12 -24.83 -11.75 -16.44
C ASN A 12 -24.49 -11.90 -17.92
N ARG A 13 -24.81 -13.05 -18.51
CA ARG A 13 -24.67 -13.31 -19.95
C ARG A 13 -25.93 -14.00 -20.48
N LEU A 14 -26.75 -13.25 -21.20
CA LEU A 14 -28.00 -13.75 -21.75
C LEU A 14 -27.75 -14.72 -22.90
N ARG A 15 -28.33 -15.93 -22.82
CA ARG A 15 -28.33 -16.96 -23.87
C ARG A 15 -26.95 -17.27 -24.44
N SER A 16 -25.91 -17.22 -23.61
CA SER A 16 -24.52 -17.49 -23.99
C SER A 16 -23.96 -16.57 -25.09
N GLN A 17 -24.57 -15.39 -25.31
CA GLN A 17 -24.08 -14.42 -26.29
C GLN A 17 -23.01 -13.52 -25.65
N THR A 18 -21.80 -13.46 -26.20
CA THR A 18 -20.71 -12.67 -25.60
C THR A 18 -21.03 -11.17 -25.56
N VAL A 19 -21.71 -10.65 -26.59
CA VAL A 19 -22.12 -9.24 -26.71
C VAL A 19 -23.17 -8.81 -25.67
N SER A 20 -23.87 -9.75 -25.05
CA SER A 20 -24.87 -9.47 -24.02
C SER A 20 -24.28 -9.43 -22.61
N THR A 21 -22.96 -9.62 -22.46
CA THR A 21 -22.32 -9.63 -21.13
C THR A 21 -22.51 -8.26 -20.46
N ARG A 22 -23.02 -8.28 -19.24
CA ARG A 22 -23.17 -7.10 -18.37
C ARG A 22 -22.51 -7.39 -17.04
N TYR A 23 -21.68 -6.46 -16.57
CA TYR A 23 -21.04 -6.55 -15.26
C TYR A 23 -21.84 -5.71 -14.28
N LEU A 24 -21.94 -6.19 -13.04
CA LEU A 24 -22.43 -5.36 -11.95
C LEU A 24 -21.39 -4.26 -11.74
N HIS A 25 -21.81 -3.01 -11.90
CA HIS A 25 -20.97 -1.84 -11.76
C HIS A 25 -21.77 -0.70 -11.13
N VAL A 26 -21.07 0.18 -10.43
CA VAL A 26 -21.63 1.33 -9.72
C VAL A 26 -21.08 2.58 -10.41
N GLU A 27 -21.97 3.43 -10.93
CA GLU A 27 -21.66 4.74 -11.51
C GLU A 27 -22.65 5.78 -10.99
N GLY A 28 -22.25 7.06 -10.97
CA GLY A 28 -23.15 8.18 -10.74
C GLY A 28 -23.77 8.23 -9.34
N VAL A 29 -22.94 8.08 -8.31
CA VAL A 29 -23.37 8.27 -6.92
C VAL A 29 -23.23 9.76 -6.58
N ASP A 30 -24.31 10.42 -6.18
CA ASP A 30 -24.24 11.75 -5.57
C ASP A 30 -23.64 11.60 -4.16
N ASP A 31 -22.71 12.48 -3.78
CA ASP A 31 -21.89 12.38 -2.55
C ASP A 31 -22.69 12.32 -1.22
N ASP A 32 -24.02 12.47 -1.24
CA ASP A 32 -24.87 12.68 -0.06
C ASP A 32 -25.65 11.44 0.44
N GLU A 33 -25.66 10.29 -0.26
CA GLU A 33 -26.40 9.09 0.20
C GLU A 33 -25.47 7.92 0.53
N SER A 34 -24.91 7.93 1.74
CA SER A 34 -24.29 6.74 2.35
C SER A 34 -25.25 6.11 3.36
N GLU A 35 -26.17 5.25 2.90
CA GLU A 35 -26.85 4.31 3.80
C GLU A 35 -25.91 3.15 4.17
N GLY A 36 -24.90 3.48 4.97
CA GLY A 36 -24.00 2.49 5.59
C GLY A 36 -24.68 1.82 6.77
N GLU A 37 -25.53 0.81 6.54
CA GLU A 37 -25.93 -0.09 7.63
C GLU A 37 -24.67 -0.78 8.19
N GLU A 38 -24.38 -0.61 9.47
CA GLU A 38 -23.33 -1.36 10.18
C GLU A 38 -23.69 -2.85 10.20
N PHE A 39 -22.73 -3.72 9.87
CA PHE A 39 -22.94 -5.16 9.83
C PHE A 39 -21.70 -5.90 10.34
N THR A 40 -21.93 -7.03 11.00
CA THR A 40 -20.84 -7.88 11.50
C THR A 40 -20.34 -8.81 10.41
N VAL A 41 -19.04 -8.81 10.16
CA VAL A 41 -18.37 -9.71 9.23
C VAL A 41 -18.11 -11.05 9.90
N ARG A 42 -18.44 -12.16 9.22
CA ARG A 42 -18.04 -13.50 9.66
C ARG A 42 -16.94 -14.07 8.77
N ASP A 43 -15.95 -14.71 9.39
CA ASP A 43 -14.93 -15.47 8.68
C ASP A 43 -15.48 -16.81 8.18
N GLY A 44 -14.94 -17.31 7.07
CA GLY A 44 -15.28 -18.61 6.50
C GLY A 44 -15.53 -18.56 4.99
N TYR A 45 -15.94 -19.71 4.43
CA TYR A 45 -16.33 -19.80 3.03
C TYR A 45 -17.83 -19.52 2.85
N ILE A 46 -18.17 -18.87 1.74
CA ILE A 46 -19.54 -18.59 1.36
C ILE A 46 -20.21 -19.87 0.84
N HIS A 47 -21.38 -20.20 1.39
CA HIS A 47 -22.23 -21.33 1.00
C HIS A 47 -23.61 -20.87 0.55
N TYR A 48 -24.23 -21.63 -0.36
CA TYR A 48 -25.61 -21.37 -0.75
C TYR A 48 -26.56 -21.39 0.46
N GLY A 49 -27.52 -20.46 0.46
CA GLY A 49 -28.47 -20.26 1.57
C GLY A 49 -27.96 -19.32 2.67
N GLN A 50 -26.71 -18.86 2.60
CA GLN A 50 -26.22 -17.82 3.50
C GLN A 50 -26.68 -16.43 3.05
N THR A 51 -26.94 -15.57 4.04
CA THR A 51 -27.09 -14.14 3.80
C THR A 51 -25.71 -13.54 3.52
N VAL A 52 -25.60 -12.75 2.47
CA VAL A 52 -24.39 -12.02 2.11
C VAL A 52 -24.71 -10.56 1.82
N LYS A 53 -23.74 -9.68 2.06
CA LYS A 53 -23.74 -8.27 1.71
C LYS A 53 -22.66 -8.02 0.67
N LEU A 54 -23.04 -7.36 -0.42
CA LEU A 54 -22.11 -6.95 -1.48
C LEU A 54 -21.81 -5.48 -1.28
N VAL A 55 -20.52 -5.15 -1.13
CA VAL A 55 -20.04 -3.78 -0.89
C VAL A 55 -19.10 -3.38 -2.02
N CYS A 56 -19.35 -2.27 -2.71
CA CYS A 56 -18.45 -1.76 -3.73
C CYS A 56 -17.08 -1.42 -3.12
N SER A 57 -16.00 -1.98 -3.68
CA SER A 57 -14.64 -1.80 -3.17
C SER A 57 -14.08 -0.39 -3.37
N VAL A 58 -14.75 0.45 -4.17
CA VAL A 58 -14.33 1.82 -4.48
C VAL A 58 -15.20 2.81 -3.72
N THR A 59 -16.53 2.70 -3.83
CA THR A 59 -17.47 3.69 -3.26
C THR A 59 -17.99 3.31 -1.87
N GLY A 60 -17.78 2.06 -1.42
CA GLY A 60 -18.36 1.58 -0.16
C GLY A 60 -19.88 1.34 -0.20
N MET A 61 -20.56 1.61 -1.32
CA MET A 61 -22.00 1.37 -1.42
C MET A 61 -22.33 -0.11 -1.29
N ALA A 62 -23.34 -0.42 -0.49
CA ALA A 62 -23.84 -1.76 -0.30
C ALA A 62 -25.17 -1.96 -1.02
N LEU A 63 -25.35 -3.12 -1.66
CA LEU A 63 -26.66 -3.47 -2.18
C LEU A 63 -27.62 -3.82 -1.03
N PRO A 64 -28.88 -3.33 -1.07
CA PRO A 64 -29.89 -3.73 -0.09
C PRO A 64 -30.22 -5.21 -0.22
N ARG A 65 -30.75 -5.79 0.85
CA ARG A 65 -31.24 -7.17 0.82
C ARG A 65 -32.49 -7.23 -0.04
N LEU A 66 -32.36 -7.74 -1.26
CA LEU A 66 -33.49 -7.91 -2.17
C LEU A 66 -33.79 -9.41 -2.34
N ALA A 67 -34.95 -9.84 -1.83
CA ALA A 67 -35.55 -11.13 -2.15
C ALA A 67 -37.07 -11.01 -2.12
N THR A 68 -37.75 -11.55 -3.13
CA THR A 68 -39.22 -11.60 -3.20
C THR A 68 -39.65 -13.07 -3.18
N PRO A 69 -40.40 -13.53 -2.17
CA PRO A 69 -40.71 -14.96 -1.99
C PRO A 69 -41.69 -15.51 -3.05
N CYS A 70 -41.49 -16.76 -3.49
CA CYS A 70 -42.34 -17.44 -4.49
C CYS A 70 -43.42 -18.37 -3.86
N PRO A 71 -44.67 -18.41 -4.41
CA PRO A 71 -45.77 -19.19 -3.81
C PRO A 71 -46.00 -20.63 -4.36
N LYS A 72 -45.23 -21.16 -5.33
CA LYS A 72 -45.62 -22.37 -6.11
C LYS A 72 -44.89 -23.68 -5.78
N GLU A 73 -43.60 -23.65 -5.43
CA GLU A 73 -42.85 -24.80 -4.90
C GLU A 73 -42.14 -24.34 -3.64
N PRO A 74 -42.31 -24.99 -2.48
CA PRO A 74 -41.79 -24.46 -1.21
C PRO A 74 -40.26 -24.36 -1.15
N ASN A 75 -39.55 -25.01 -2.08
CA ASN A 75 -38.08 -25.04 -2.16
C ASN A 75 -37.52 -24.55 -3.51
N LYS A 76 -38.34 -23.97 -4.40
CA LYS A 76 -37.86 -23.40 -5.67
C LYS A 76 -38.59 -22.12 -6.05
N GLU A 77 -37.84 -21.20 -6.66
CA GLU A 77 -38.36 -19.95 -7.18
C GLU A 77 -38.04 -19.82 -8.66
N MET A 78 -38.99 -19.33 -9.45
CA MET A 78 -38.78 -19.06 -10.86
C MET A 78 -38.19 -17.65 -11.00
N ILE A 79 -36.90 -17.57 -11.31
CA ILE A 79 -36.17 -16.31 -11.49
C ILE A 79 -36.13 -15.91 -12.97
N ASN A 80 -36.01 -14.61 -13.25
CA ASN A 80 -35.79 -14.13 -14.61
C ASN A 80 -34.31 -14.31 -15.04
N ASP A 81 -34.05 -14.35 -16.34
CA ASP A 81 -32.67 -14.50 -16.87
C ASP A 81 -31.72 -13.38 -16.40
N GLY A 82 -32.25 -12.20 -16.06
CA GLY A 82 -31.48 -11.06 -15.54
C GLY A 82 -31.14 -11.17 -14.04
N ALA A 83 -31.75 -12.12 -13.32
CA ALA A 83 -31.50 -12.38 -11.91
C ALA A 83 -30.47 -13.49 -11.70
N SER A 84 -30.00 -14.14 -12.76
CA SER A 84 -28.94 -15.15 -12.72
C SER A 84 -27.58 -14.51 -12.95
N TRP A 85 -26.68 -14.55 -11.96
CA TRP A 85 -25.36 -13.93 -12.03
C TRP A 85 -24.26 -14.98 -11.90
N THR A 86 -23.24 -14.87 -12.74
CA THR A 86 -22.00 -15.63 -12.58
C THR A 86 -21.06 -14.86 -11.65
N ILE A 87 -20.52 -15.56 -10.65
CA ILE A 87 -19.58 -15.02 -9.67
C ILE A 87 -18.18 -15.55 -9.94
N ILE A 88 -17.18 -14.67 -9.86
CA ILE A 88 -15.78 -15.02 -10.00
C ILE A 88 -14.93 -14.19 -9.04
N SER A 89 -13.98 -14.83 -8.34
CA SER A 89 -13.01 -14.12 -7.50
C SER A 89 -12.10 -13.23 -8.34
N THR A 90 -11.78 -12.05 -7.82
CA THR A 90 -10.92 -11.07 -8.48
C THR A 90 -9.79 -10.63 -7.57
N ASP A 91 -8.68 -10.22 -8.16
CA ASP A 91 -7.53 -9.67 -7.44
C ASP A 91 -7.11 -8.32 -8.05
N LYS A 92 -6.31 -7.54 -7.31
CA LYS A 92 -5.83 -6.21 -7.71
C LYS A 92 -4.33 -6.10 -7.44
N ALA A 93 -3.56 -5.84 -8.49
CA ALA A 93 -2.20 -5.34 -8.38
C ALA A 93 -2.21 -3.80 -8.53
N GLU A 94 -1.56 -3.09 -7.62
CA GLU A 94 -1.44 -1.63 -7.63
C GLU A 94 0.03 -1.24 -7.55
N TYR A 95 0.41 -0.27 -8.38
CA TYR A 95 1.78 0.22 -8.48
C TYR A 95 1.75 1.74 -8.45
N THR A 96 2.57 2.33 -7.59
CA THR A 96 2.66 3.78 -7.40
C THR A 96 4.11 4.23 -7.54
N PHE A 97 4.34 5.28 -8.32
CA PHE A 97 5.66 5.89 -8.49
C PHE A 97 5.54 7.40 -8.71
N TYR A 98 6.63 8.12 -8.46
CA TYR A 98 6.76 9.55 -8.70
C TYR A 98 8.18 9.91 -9.13
N GLU A 99 8.31 10.81 -10.10
CA GLU A 99 9.58 11.31 -10.62
C GLU A 99 10.10 12.48 -9.75
N GLY A 100 10.74 12.14 -8.62
CA GLY A 100 11.14 13.13 -7.61
C GLY A 100 12.18 14.15 -8.07
N MET A 101 13.02 13.77 -9.04
CA MET A 101 14.09 14.62 -9.60
C MET A 101 13.83 15.00 -11.07
N GLY A 102 12.57 14.89 -11.52
CA GLY A 102 12.19 15.07 -12.91
C GLY A 102 12.37 13.79 -13.75
N PRO A 103 12.22 13.90 -15.09
CA PRO A 103 12.17 12.75 -15.98
C PRO A 103 13.45 11.91 -15.96
N VAL A 104 13.29 10.58 -15.94
CA VAL A 104 14.41 9.62 -15.96
C VAL A 104 14.48 8.87 -17.30
N LEU A 105 15.68 8.42 -17.68
CA LEU A 105 15.88 7.64 -18.92
C LEU A 105 15.47 6.18 -18.78
N ALA A 106 15.64 5.60 -17.58
CA ALA A 106 15.34 4.20 -17.32
C ALA A 106 13.85 4.01 -17.02
N PRO A 107 13.20 2.94 -17.51
CA PRO A 107 11.80 2.67 -17.17
C PRO A 107 11.62 2.55 -15.66
N VAL A 108 10.45 2.94 -15.15
CA VAL A 108 10.12 2.89 -13.71
C VAL A 108 9.92 1.44 -13.20
N THR A 109 9.84 0.47 -14.10
CA THR A 109 9.67 -0.95 -13.80
C THR A 109 11.00 -1.69 -13.68
N PRO A 110 11.05 -2.82 -12.94
CA PRO A 110 9.98 -3.39 -12.12
C PRO A 110 9.71 -2.55 -10.86
N VAL A 111 8.42 -2.33 -10.55
CA VAL A 111 8.02 -1.52 -9.39
C VAL A 111 8.16 -2.38 -8.13
N PRO A 112 8.92 -1.92 -7.11
CA PRO A 112 9.04 -2.64 -5.85
C PRO A 112 7.73 -2.57 -5.08
N VAL A 113 7.32 -3.70 -4.49
CA VAL A 113 6.13 -3.80 -3.64
C VAL A 113 6.59 -4.21 -2.26
N VAL A 114 6.17 -3.48 -1.23
CA VAL A 114 6.44 -3.82 0.17
C VAL A 114 5.17 -4.42 0.77
N GLU A 115 5.27 -5.65 1.23
CA GLU A 115 4.15 -6.40 1.80
C GLU A 115 4.10 -6.28 3.32
N SER A 116 5.26 -6.27 3.99
CA SER A 116 5.32 -6.14 5.44
C SER A 116 6.60 -5.46 5.94
N LEU A 117 6.49 -4.87 7.14
CA LEU A 117 7.58 -4.28 7.89
C LEU A 117 7.76 -5.03 9.22
N GLN A 118 8.97 -5.45 9.52
CA GLN A 118 9.31 -6.13 10.77
C GLN A 118 10.44 -5.41 11.48
N LEU A 119 10.17 -4.90 12.69
CA LEU A 119 11.19 -4.25 13.51
C LEU A 119 12.01 -5.30 14.26
N ASN A 120 13.32 -5.23 14.09
CA ASN A 120 14.30 -6.08 14.77
C ASN A 120 15.18 -5.21 15.69
N GLY A 121 15.25 -5.60 16.97
CA GLY A 121 16.04 -4.90 17.98
C GLY A 121 15.33 -3.71 18.63
N GLY A 122 16.11 -2.89 19.32
CA GLY A 122 15.69 -1.70 20.05
C GLY A 122 16.92 -1.09 20.73
N GLY A 123 16.91 0.20 21.04
CA GLY A 123 18.14 0.86 21.51
C GLY A 123 18.84 1.69 20.45
N ASP A 124 20.16 1.74 20.58
CA ASP A 124 21.07 2.49 19.73
C ASP A 124 21.19 1.92 18.30
N VAL A 125 20.70 0.69 18.05
CA VAL A 125 20.69 0.06 16.72
C VAL A 125 19.39 -0.72 16.53
N ALA A 126 18.34 -0.03 16.10
CA ALA A 126 17.11 -0.65 15.62
C ALA A 126 17.21 -0.85 14.10
N MET A 127 16.82 -2.03 13.62
CA MET A 127 16.79 -2.33 12.19
C MET A 127 15.37 -2.68 11.75
N LEU A 128 14.95 -2.16 10.61
CA LEU A 128 13.67 -2.50 10.00
C LEU A 128 13.91 -3.46 8.84
N GLU A 129 13.23 -4.60 8.85
CA GLU A 129 13.19 -5.54 7.75
C GLU A 129 11.95 -5.28 6.90
N LEU A 130 12.16 -5.12 5.60
CA LEU A 130 11.12 -4.98 4.59
C LEU A 130 11.05 -6.30 3.82
N THR A 131 9.87 -6.90 3.76
CA THR A 131 9.60 -8.05 2.88
C THR A 131 8.65 -7.66 1.76
N GLY A 132 8.86 -8.23 0.59
CA GLY A 132 8.08 -7.85 -0.59
C GLY A 132 8.61 -8.44 -1.88
N GLN A 133 8.57 -7.67 -2.96
CA GLN A 133 8.93 -8.12 -4.31
C GLN A 133 9.68 -7.04 -5.08
N ASN A 134 10.45 -7.47 -6.09
CA ASN A 134 11.19 -6.63 -7.04
C ASN A 134 12.20 -5.65 -6.39
N PHE A 135 12.75 -6.01 -5.24
CA PHE A 135 13.81 -5.22 -4.63
C PHE A 135 15.10 -5.31 -5.44
N THR A 136 15.85 -4.21 -5.46
CA THR A 136 17.14 -4.11 -6.12
C THR A 136 18.13 -3.39 -5.20
N PRO A 137 19.45 -3.58 -5.38
CA PRO A 137 20.46 -2.88 -4.59
C PRO A 137 20.51 -1.36 -4.83
N ASN A 138 19.81 -0.85 -5.86
CA ASN A 138 19.75 0.57 -6.19
C ASN A 138 18.62 1.31 -5.46
N LEU A 139 17.87 0.62 -4.60
CA LEU A 139 16.81 1.20 -3.78
C LEU A 139 17.34 1.56 -2.39
N ARG A 140 16.87 2.70 -1.89
CA ARG A 140 17.06 3.17 -0.52
C ARG A 140 15.72 3.29 0.18
N VAL A 141 15.68 2.92 1.45
CA VAL A 141 14.51 3.13 2.31
C VAL A 141 14.56 4.55 2.85
N TRP A 142 13.42 5.22 2.80
CA TRP A 142 13.24 6.56 3.34
C TRP A 142 12.13 6.54 4.38
N PHE A 143 12.35 7.27 5.47
CA PHE A 143 11.37 7.53 6.52
C PHE A 143 10.98 9.00 6.41
N GLY A 144 9.81 9.30 5.85
CA GLY A 144 9.47 10.67 5.50
C GLY A 144 10.50 11.27 4.53
N ASP A 145 11.22 12.29 4.98
CA ASP A 145 12.28 13.00 4.27
C ASP A 145 13.71 12.56 4.68
N VAL A 146 13.84 11.52 5.50
CA VAL A 146 15.12 11.01 5.99
C VAL A 146 15.50 9.72 5.27
N GLU A 147 16.60 9.76 4.50
CA GLU A 147 17.21 8.55 3.93
C GLU A 147 17.80 7.67 5.03
N ALA A 148 17.51 6.36 4.97
CA ALA A 148 18.09 5.38 5.86
C ALA A 148 19.20 4.56 5.19
N GLU A 149 20.22 4.21 5.98
CA GLU A 149 21.20 3.23 5.56
C GLU A 149 20.49 1.91 5.23
N THR A 150 20.61 1.44 3.99
CA THR A 150 19.84 0.31 3.46
C THR A 150 20.77 -0.81 3.00
N MET A 151 20.48 -2.04 3.44
CA MET A 151 21.20 -3.26 3.09
C MET A 151 20.28 -4.18 2.29
N TYR A 152 20.59 -4.35 1.01
CA TYR A 152 19.89 -5.29 0.13
C TYR A 152 20.28 -6.74 0.47
N ARG A 153 19.30 -7.63 0.62
CA ARG A 153 19.53 -9.08 0.76
C ARG A 153 19.20 -9.82 -0.53
N CYS A 154 17.96 -9.68 -1.00
CA CYS A 154 17.45 -10.30 -2.22
C CYS A 154 16.24 -9.54 -2.77
N GLY A 155 15.68 -10.00 -3.91
CA GLY A 155 14.50 -9.40 -4.55
C GLY A 155 13.24 -9.37 -3.68
N GLU A 156 13.26 -10.06 -2.53
CA GLU A 156 12.13 -10.19 -1.61
C GLU A 156 12.41 -9.65 -0.21
N SER A 157 13.66 -9.25 0.10
CA SER A 157 14.05 -8.80 1.43
C SER A 157 15.15 -7.73 1.38
N MET A 158 14.96 -6.67 2.16
CA MET A 158 16.00 -5.69 2.49
C MET A 158 15.88 -5.24 3.94
N LEU A 159 16.99 -4.76 4.49
CA LEU A 159 17.06 -4.18 5.83
C LEU A 159 17.40 -2.69 5.72
N CYS A 160 16.96 -1.90 6.69
CA CYS A 160 17.51 -0.57 6.91
C CYS A 160 17.72 -0.27 8.40
N VAL A 161 18.66 0.62 8.69
CA VAL A 161 18.83 1.18 10.04
C VAL A 161 17.70 2.18 10.27
N VAL A 162 16.97 2.05 11.37
CA VAL A 162 15.94 3.01 11.75
C VAL A 162 16.62 4.32 12.16
N PRO A 163 16.34 5.46 11.50
CA PRO A 163 16.92 6.75 11.87
C PRO A 163 16.57 7.13 13.32
N ASP A 164 17.47 7.85 13.98
CA ASP A 164 17.16 8.45 15.28
C ASP A 164 16.07 9.51 15.12
N ILE A 165 15.20 9.66 16.13
CA ILE A 165 14.11 10.62 16.07
C ILE A 165 14.58 12.07 15.91
N SER A 166 15.79 12.40 16.37
CA SER A 166 16.39 13.74 16.20
C SER A 166 16.55 14.13 14.73
N ALA A 167 16.59 13.16 13.80
CA ALA A 167 16.69 13.43 12.37
C ALA A 167 15.45 14.14 11.80
N PHE A 168 14.28 13.99 12.43
CA PHE A 168 13.04 14.63 11.98
C PHE A 168 12.86 16.03 12.56
N ARG A 169 13.38 16.28 13.78
CA ARG A 169 13.34 17.58 14.46
C ARG A 169 14.54 17.74 15.39
N GLU A 170 15.34 18.77 15.14
CA GLU A 170 16.48 19.11 15.98
C GLU A 170 16.08 19.26 17.46
N GLY A 171 16.83 18.61 18.35
CA GLY A 171 16.63 18.65 19.80
C GLY A 171 15.69 17.58 20.37
N TRP A 172 15.05 16.75 19.53
CA TRP A 172 14.27 15.61 20.00
C TRP A 172 15.19 14.48 20.45
N ARG A 173 15.14 14.14 21.74
CA ARG A 173 15.87 12.99 22.31
C ARG A 173 14.98 11.78 22.60
N TRP A 174 13.68 12.02 22.71
CA TRP A 174 12.64 11.01 22.89
C TRP A 174 11.32 11.58 22.39
N VAL A 175 10.41 10.71 21.96
CA VAL A 175 9.07 11.11 21.56
C VAL A 175 8.17 11.15 22.79
N ARG A 176 7.34 12.19 22.93
CA ARG A 176 6.32 12.25 24.00
C ARG A 176 5.00 11.58 23.62
N GLN A 177 4.74 11.48 22.33
CA GLN A 177 3.57 10.84 21.73
C GLN A 177 4.04 10.00 20.54
N PRO A 178 3.27 8.98 20.12
CA PRO A 178 3.60 8.22 18.93
C PRO A 178 3.74 9.13 17.70
N VAL A 179 4.83 8.99 16.94
CA VAL A 179 5.06 9.74 15.70
C VAL A 179 5.13 8.77 14.54
N GLN A 180 4.22 8.94 13.59
CA GLN A 180 4.12 8.11 12.41
C GLN A 180 4.77 8.81 11.23
N VAL A 181 5.63 8.09 10.52
CA VAL A 181 6.28 8.55 9.30
C VAL A 181 6.01 7.57 8.17
N PRO A 182 5.78 8.05 6.93
CA PRO A 182 5.61 7.16 5.80
C PRO A 182 6.95 6.47 5.48
N VAL A 183 6.88 5.21 5.08
CA VAL A 183 8.04 4.49 4.55
C VAL A 183 7.96 4.52 3.03
N THR A 184 9.02 4.93 2.35
CA THR A 184 9.09 4.95 0.88
C THR A 184 10.36 4.27 0.39
N LEU A 185 10.34 3.79 -0.85
CA LEU A 185 11.53 3.27 -1.53
C LEU A 185 11.93 4.27 -2.60
N VAL A 186 13.19 4.71 -2.58
CA VAL A 186 13.71 5.68 -3.54
C VAL A 186 14.82 5.03 -4.34
N ARG A 187 14.72 5.11 -5.67
CA ARG A 187 15.74 4.63 -6.60
C ARG A 187 16.85 5.66 -6.74
N ASN A 188 18.05 5.20 -7.07
CA ASN A 188 19.24 6.04 -7.25
C ASN A 188 19.11 7.17 -8.30
N ASP A 189 18.14 7.10 -9.20
CA ASP A 189 17.82 8.13 -10.20
C ASP A 189 16.65 9.05 -9.77
N GLY A 190 16.18 8.96 -8.53
CA GLY A 190 15.18 9.87 -7.96
C GLY A 190 13.73 9.41 -8.12
N ILE A 191 13.46 8.19 -8.62
CA ILE A 191 12.11 7.64 -8.60
C ILE A 191 11.70 7.26 -7.19
N ILE A 192 10.56 7.78 -6.74
CA ILE A 192 9.97 7.49 -5.43
C ILE A 192 8.83 6.49 -5.61
N TYR A 193 8.94 5.33 -4.99
CA TYR A 193 7.88 4.34 -4.88
C TYR A 193 7.23 4.46 -3.50
N SER A 194 6.00 4.97 -3.48
CA SER A 194 5.24 5.09 -2.24
C SER A 194 4.85 3.70 -1.74
N THR A 195 5.10 3.42 -0.47
CA THR A 195 4.45 2.29 0.20
C THR A 195 3.16 2.79 0.87
N SER A 196 2.22 1.89 1.13
CA SER A 196 1.04 2.18 1.98
C SER A 196 1.34 2.03 3.48
N LEU A 197 2.62 1.83 3.84
CA LEU A 197 3.07 1.47 5.17
C LEU A 197 3.69 2.68 5.88
N THR A 198 3.47 2.75 7.18
CA THR A 198 4.06 3.77 8.05
C THR A 198 4.89 3.10 9.14
N PHE A 199 5.94 3.78 9.58
CA PHE A 199 6.71 3.41 10.75
C PHE A 199 6.31 4.30 11.93
N THR A 200 6.14 3.72 13.12
CA THR A 200 5.72 4.45 14.31
C THR A 200 6.83 4.48 15.34
N TYR A 201 7.36 5.67 15.62
CA TYR A 201 8.22 5.91 16.77
C TYR A 201 7.36 6.02 18.03
N THR A 202 7.58 5.12 18.98
CA THR A 202 6.86 5.12 20.26
C THR A 202 7.67 5.81 21.35
N PRO A 203 7.03 6.51 22.30
CA PRO A 203 7.70 7.04 23.49
C PRO A 203 8.38 5.91 24.27
N GLU A 204 9.68 6.01 24.48
CA GLU A 204 10.31 5.16 25.48
C GLU A 204 10.01 5.66 26.90
N PRO A 205 9.88 4.75 27.88
CA PRO A 205 9.77 5.13 29.29
C PRO A 205 11.10 5.69 29.81
N GLY A 206 11.37 6.97 29.52
CA GLY A 206 12.44 7.75 30.12
C GLY A 206 13.78 7.77 29.36
N PRO A 207 14.69 8.69 29.70
CA PRO A 207 15.97 8.85 29.02
C PRO A 207 16.89 7.66 29.30
N ARG A 208 17.27 6.92 28.25
CA ARG A 208 18.34 5.92 28.36
C ARG A 208 19.69 6.63 28.52
N PRO A 209 20.54 6.23 29.48
CA PRO A 209 21.93 6.66 29.50
C PRO A 209 22.64 6.14 28.23
N HIS A 210 23.27 7.06 27.50
CA HIS A 210 23.99 6.80 26.25
C HIS A 210 25.01 5.67 26.46
N CYS A 211 24.92 4.58 25.69
CA CYS A 211 25.96 3.56 25.69
C CYS A 211 27.15 4.06 24.86
N SER A 212 28.27 4.41 25.49
CA SER A 212 29.47 4.94 24.81
C SER A 212 30.22 3.92 23.94
N ALA A 213 29.71 2.69 23.83
CA ALA A 213 30.36 1.60 23.12
C ALA A 213 30.33 1.78 21.58
N ALA A 214 29.26 2.38 21.02
CA ALA A 214 29.15 2.54 19.56
C ALA A 214 30.14 3.57 18.98
N GLY A 215 30.42 4.65 19.72
CA GLY A 215 31.39 5.68 19.28
C GLY A 215 32.83 5.19 19.24
N ALA A 216 33.19 4.22 20.09
CA ALA A 216 34.54 3.66 20.14
C ALA A 216 34.86 2.78 18.91
N VAL A 217 33.85 2.17 18.29
CA VAL A 217 34.02 1.33 17.10
C VAL A 217 34.18 2.19 15.84
N LEU A 218 33.47 3.32 15.75
CA LEU A 218 33.55 4.25 14.62
C LEU A 218 34.85 5.08 14.61
N GLN A 219 35.47 5.31 15.78
CA GLN A 219 36.76 6.01 15.84
C GLN A 219 37.95 5.13 15.42
N ALA A 220 37.83 3.80 15.53
CA ALA A 220 38.90 2.88 15.14
C ALA A 220 39.12 2.82 13.61
N SER A 221 38.15 3.23 12.80
CA SER A 221 38.21 3.20 11.33
C SER A 221 38.60 4.53 10.67
N SER A 222 38.71 5.64 11.43
CA SER A 222 38.92 6.98 10.85
C SER A 222 40.40 7.40 10.73
N SER A 223 41.36 6.54 11.09
CA SER A 223 42.78 6.85 10.89
C SER A 223 43.28 6.36 9.53
N GLN A 224 42.90 7.04 8.44
CA GLN A 224 43.68 7.17 7.18
C GLN A 224 42.84 7.79 6.04
N VAL A 225 42.83 9.13 5.88
CA VAL A 225 42.87 9.82 4.56
C VAL A 225 43.39 11.26 4.76
N PRO A 226 44.39 11.75 3.99
CA PRO A 226 44.75 13.18 3.93
C PRO A 226 44.00 13.93 2.80
N PRO A 227 43.85 15.27 2.88
CA PRO A 227 42.88 16.03 2.09
C PRO A 227 43.44 16.52 0.75
N ASN A 228 42.56 16.81 -0.21
CA ASN A 228 42.87 17.76 -1.28
C ASN A 228 41.62 18.50 -1.80
N GLU A 229 41.77 19.82 -1.92
CA GLU A 229 40.86 20.84 -2.49
C GLU A 229 40.75 20.65 -4.03
N SER A 230 39.85 21.22 -4.86
CA SER A 230 39.03 22.43 -4.89
C SER A 230 38.12 22.43 -6.15
N ASN A 231 37.12 23.34 -6.17
CA ASN A 231 36.63 24.17 -7.30
C ASN A 231 35.41 23.83 -8.22
N THR A 232 34.36 24.66 -8.02
CA THR A 232 33.61 25.56 -8.96
C THR A 232 32.53 25.09 -9.95
N ASN A 233 31.32 25.66 -9.73
CA ASN A 233 30.36 26.35 -10.62
C ASN A 233 29.93 25.76 -11.98
N SER A 234 28.61 25.64 -12.21
CA SER A 234 27.81 26.65 -12.94
C SER A 234 26.35 26.22 -13.19
N GLU A 235 25.49 27.24 -13.34
CA GLU A 235 24.03 27.21 -13.48
C GLU A 235 23.53 26.69 -14.84
N GLY A 236 22.27 26.22 -14.88
CA GLY A 236 21.51 25.99 -16.10
C GLY A 236 20.01 25.82 -15.82
N SER A 237 19.21 26.86 -16.12
CA SER A 237 17.74 26.87 -16.01
C SER A 237 17.08 26.22 -17.22
N TYR A 238 16.03 25.42 -17.05
CA TYR A 238 15.01 25.18 -18.09
C TYR A 238 13.60 24.99 -17.52
N THR A 239 12.66 25.34 -18.38
CA THR A 239 11.25 25.69 -18.17
C THR A 239 10.30 24.50 -18.03
N ASN A 240 9.28 24.66 -17.17
CA ASN A 240 8.16 23.73 -16.97
C ASN A 240 7.21 23.64 -18.17
N VAL A 241 6.81 22.41 -18.54
CA VAL A 241 5.60 22.13 -19.31
C VAL A 241 4.80 21.07 -18.56
N SER A 242 3.63 21.46 -18.06
CA SER A 242 2.65 20.60 -17.38
C SER A 242 1.82 19.80 -18.38
N THR A 243 1.66 18.49 -18.17
CA THR A 243 0.56 17.73 -18.74
C THR A 243 -0.08 16.84 -17.67
N ASN A 244 -1.39 17.02 -17.47
CA ASN A 244 -2.22 16.23 -16.57
C ASN A 244 -2.50 14.85 -17.18
N SER A 245 -2.33 13.79 -16.39
CA SER A 245 -2.84 12.45 -16.68
C SER A 245 -4.14 12.19 -15.93
N THR A 246 -5.18 11.79 -16.66
CA THR A 246 -6.49 11.39 -16.14
C THR A 246 -6.48 9.89 -15.78
N ASN A 247 -6.81 9.57 -14.52
CA ASN A 247 -6.99 8.18 -14.07
C ASN A 247 -8.40 7.68 -14.38
N VAL A 248 -8.51 6.48 -14.98
CA VAL A 248 -9.76 5.74 -15.15
C VAL A 248 -9.73 4.56 -14.17
N THR A 249 -10.67 4.51 -13.22
CA THR A 249 -10.77 3.44 -12.21
C THR A 249 -11.96 2.54 -12.52
N SER A 250 -11.77 1.22 -12.49
CA SER A 250 -12.84 0.21 -12.59
C SER A 250 -13.23 -0.31 -11.20
N SER A 251 -14.54 -0.42 -10.92
CA SER A 251 -15.09 -0.78 -9.61
C SER A 251 -15.37 -2.29 -9.49
N THR A 252 -14.93 -2.93 -8.40
CA THR A 252 -15.25 -4.33 -8.03
C THR A 252 -16.11 -4.38 -6.75
N ALA A 253 -16.67 -5.55 -6.39
CA ALA A 253 -17.44 -5.72 -5.16
C ALA A 253 -16.76 -6.68 -4.18
N THR A 254 -16.75 -6.35 -2.90
CA THR A 254 -16.37 -7.21 -1.78
C THR A 254 -17.60 -7.98 -1.30
N VAL A 255 -17.49 -9.30 -1.16
CA VAL A 255 -18.56 -10.15 -0.62
C VAL A 255 -18.33 -10.39 0.85
N VAL A 256 -19.33 -10.13 1.67
CA VAL A 256 -19.24 -10.32 3.12
C VAL A 256 -20.44 -11.10 3.64
N SER A 257 -20.21 -12.15 4.45
CA SER A 257 -21.27 -12.90 5.15
C SER A 257 -21.57 -12.35 6.54
#